data_AF-A0A1C4W5P8-F1
#
_entry.id   AF-A0A1C4W5P8-F1
#
_cell.length_a   1.000
_cell.length_b   1.000
_cell.length_c   1.000
_cell.angle_alpha   90.00
_cell.angle_beta   90.00
_cell.angle_gamma   90.00
#
_symmetry.space_group_name_H-M   'P 1'
#
loop_
_entity.id
_entity.type
_entity.pdbx_description
1 polymer ?
#
loop_
_entity_poly.entity_id
_entity_poly.type
_entity_poly.pdbx_seq_one_letter_code
_entity_poly.pdbx_strand_id
1 'polypeptide(L)'
;MIERPGLILARPSFAFTCPLSLPCLVLSPVRPPLCDQHARDTARERAEYTDHRNRDGNPKWRHNSMMPTGSTPVVAQPAQLGRLLGAQRDLVDVESAIWALLPPRPTGDDAFMTLIGTLASSSVVVQVSDRRISLLHSDGSIELRDDLTNKAVLYENRATLAFTGLAELENETTDLWIAQRLASTPNLNDGLEKLTSDLTTLFRRRPYRGQPHSIVITGWKRNGPDEPTAFSGLVSNQFEIGKGWRHTTSTEFDWFVQMAQEDLPTLVFAPDLVPRRAARTLYRKLLRVKSRGLNVANAVGLIADEIRSIAEYRSTVGRELMVSVLPRSAVPRGPVAEMSVMSGRITPDVPTFYSLTATGDEVHYGPTIVMNGMIVSGFQARPIADD
;
A
#
# COMPACT_ATOMS: atom_id res chain seq x y z
N MET A 1 -34.71 -18.12 39.58
CA MET A 1 -34.36 -16.86 38.90
C MET A 1 -32.88 -16.66 39.12
N ILE A 2 -32.08 -16.94 38.09
CA ILE A 2 -30.62 -16.84 38.10
C ILE A 2 -30.30 -15.65 37.20
N GLU A 3 -29.71 -14.60 37.75
CA GLU A 3 -29.07 -13.54 36.95
C GLU A 3 -27.56 -13.57 37.21
N ARG A 4 -26.81 -13.64 36.11
CA ARG A 4 -25.35 -13.81 36.04
C ARG A 4 -24.63 -12.45 36.15
N PRO A 5 -23.39 -12.42 36.63
CA PRO A 5 -22.57 -11.21 36.65
C PRO A 5 -22.00 -10.89 35.26
N GLY A 6 -21.95 -9.59 34.95
CA GLY A 6 -21.47 -9.02 33.70
C GLY A 6 -19.97 -9.19 33.49
N LEU A 7 -19.62 -9.62 32.28
CA LEU A 7 -18.28 -9.66 31.72
C LEU A 7 -17.85 -8.21 31.38
N ILE A 8 -16.92 -7.63 32.15
CA ILE A 8 -16.24 -6.39 31.76
C ILE A 8 -15.16 -6.79 30.75
N LEU A 9 -15.40 -6.55 29.46
CA LEU A 9 -14.35 -6.65 28.43
C LEU A 9 -13.35 -5.52 28.65
N ALA A 10 -12.12 -5.90 29.02
CA ALA A 10 -10.99 -4.99 29.09
C ALA A 10 -10.78 -4.31 27.74
N ARG A 11 -10.70 -2.98 27.74
CA ARG A 11 -10.27 -2.20 26.57
C ARG A 11 -8.81 -2.54 26.25
N PRO A 12 -8.40 -2.63 24.97
CA PRO A 12 -6.99 -2.80 24.63
C PRO A 12 -6.19 -1.59 25.12
N SER A 13 -5.07 -1.85 25.79
CA SER A 13 -4.14 -0.83 26.27
C SER A 13 -3.05 -0.61 25.22
N PHE A 14 -2.66 0.65 24.99
CA PHE A 14 -1.55 1.00 24.11
C PHE A 14 -0.26 1.04 24.93
N ALA A 15 0.80 0.38 24.47
CA ALA A 15 2.13 0.51 25.04
C ALA A 15 3.13 0.89 23.94
N PHE A 16 3.57 2.15 23.94
CA PHE A 16 4.76 2.59 23.20
C PHE A 16 5.97 2.38 24.12
N THR A 17 6.82 1.41 23.80
CA THR A 17 8.06 1.19 24.54
C THR A 17 9.20 1.92 23.83
N CYS A 18 9.63 3.04 24.40
CA CYS A 18 10.92 3.66 24.08
C CYS A 18 11.97 2.99 24.98
N PRO A 19 13.14 2.57 24.48
CA PRO A 19 14.12 1.83 25.28
C PRO A 19 14.94 2.79 26.15
N LEU A 20 14.31 3.46 27.12
CA LEU A 20 14.99 4.12 28.23
C LEU A 20 14.15 3.90 29.50
N SER A 21 14.85 3.58 30.60
CA SER A 21 14.30 3.06 31.85
C SER A 21 13.42 4.04 32.65
N LEU A 22 12.17 3.60 32.96
CA LEU A 22 11.19 4.04 33.99
C LEU A 22 10.44 5.40 33.81
N PRO A 23 9.26 5.61 34.44
CA PRO A 23 8.07 4.75 34.62
C PRO A 23 6.87 5.18 33.72
N CYS A 24 5.88 4.29 33.60
CA CYS A 24 4.74 4.35 32.67
C CYS A 24 3.89 5.64 32.72
N LEU A 25 3.60 6.19 31.53
CA LEU A 25 2.61 7.25 31.31
C LEU A 25 1.42 6.70 30.50
N VAL A 26 0.23 6.72 31.11
CA VAL A 26 -1.05 6.38 30.46
C VAL A 26 -1.60 7.62 29.77
N LEU A 27 -1.75 7.58 28.44
CA LEU A 27 -2.36 8.68 27.68
C LEU A 27 -3.87 8.45 27.50
N SER A 28 -4.66 9.45 27.90
CA SER A 28 -6.11 9.53 27.64
C SER A 28 -6.38 9.98 26.18
N PRO A 29 -7.52 9.62 25.58
CA PRO A 29 -7.86 10.00 24.22
C PRO A 29 -8.10 11.52 24.11
N VAL A 30 -7.33 12.17 23.23
CA VAL A 30 -7.44 13.59 22.89
C VAL A 30 -8.58 13.79 21.89
N ARG A 31 -9.53 14.67 22.21
CA ARG A 31 -10.52 15.22 21.26
C ARG A 31 -9.81 16.17 20.28
N PRO A 32 -10.24 16.26 19.01
CA PRO A 32 -9.57 17.12 18.05
C PRO A 32 -9.73 18.61 18.43
N PRO A 33 -8.68 19.44 18.26
CA PRO A 33 -8.84 20.88 18.36
C PRO A 33 -9.55 21.41 17.10
N LEU A 34 -10.55 22.25 17.33
CA LEU A 34 -11.04 23.23 16.37
C LEU A 34 -9.91 24.20 16.02
N CYS A 35 -9.59 24.32 14.73
CA CYS A 35 -8.92 25.51 14.20
C CYS A 35 -9.48 25.82 12.80
N ASP A 36 -10.40 26.77 12.80
CA ASP A 36 -10.74 27.64 11.68
C ASP A 36 -9.58 28.61 11.37
N GLN A 37 -9.61 29.17 10.16
CA GLN A 37 -8.82 30.30 9.62
C GLN A 37 -7.51 29.97 8.90
N HIS A 38 -7.60 29.58 7.62
CA HIS A 38 -6.80 30.15 6.51
C HIS A 38 -7.28 29.61 5.13
N ALA A 39 -8.55 29.83 4.78
CA ALA A 39 -9.10 29.43 3.48
C ALA A 39 -10.08 30.47 2.89
N ARG A 40 -9.70 31.75 2.95
CA ARG A 40 -10.30 32.80 2.13
C ARG A 40 -9.16 33.51 1.46
N ASP A 41 -8.87 33.15 0.20
CA ASP A 41 -8.32 34.09 -0.79
C ASP A 41 -8.17 33.55 -2.22
N THR A 42 -8.50 32.29 -2.53
CA THR A 42 -8.41 31.77 -3.92
C THR A 42 -9.74 31.71 -4.69
N ALA A 43 -10.82 32.30 -4.19
CA ALA A 43 -12.15 32.26 -4.83
C ALA A 43 -12.51 33.49 -5.69
N ARG A 44 -11.56 34.37 -6.05
CA ARG A 44 -11.87 35.65 -6.71
C ARG A 44 -11.23 35.94 -8.08
N GLU A 45 -10.61 34.95 -8.74
CA GLU A 45 -9.92 35.19 -10.03
C GLU A 45 -10.32 34.26 -11.20
N ARG A 46 -11.56 33.76 -11.24
CA ARG A 46 -12.07 33.05 -12.46
C ARG A 46 -13.50 33.43 -12.82
N ALA A 47 -13.77 34.72 -12.89
CA ALA A 47 -14.98 35.26 -13.50
C ALA A 47 -14.61 36.44 -14.41
N GLU A 48 -14.02 36.15 -15.58
CA GLU A 48 -14.01 37.05 -16.74
C GLU A 48 -13.28 36.36 -17.92
N TYR A 49 -14.02 35.63 -18.76
CA TYR A 49 -13.87 35.77 -20.21
C TYR A 49 -15.07 35.17 -20.94
N THR A 50 -15.80 36.07 -21.60
CA THR A 50 -16.95 35.93 -22.49
C THR A 50 -16.60 35.11 -23.75
N ASP A 51 -17.50 34.21 -24.17
CA ASP A 51 -18.50 34.39 -25.24
C ASP A 51 -17.93 34.67 -26.64
N HIS A 52 -18.01 33.67 -27.52
CA HIS A 52 -18.66 33.75 -28.84
C HIS A 52 -18.27 32.55 -29.71
N ARG A 53 -19.24 31.68 -30.02
CA ARG A 53 -19.73 31.48 -31.40
C ARG A 53 -20.83 30.42 -31.46
N ASN A 54 -21.86 30.83 -32.17
CA ASN A 54 -23.12 30.17 -32.41
C ASN A 54 -23.11 29.51 -33.81
N ARG A 55 -24.14 28.67 -34.07
CA ARG A 55 -24.62 28.14 -35.38
C ARG A 55 -23.90 26.91 -35.95
N ASP A 56 -24.56 25.88 -36.50
CA ASP A 56 -25.97 25.58 -36.82
C ASP A 56 -26.08 24.06 -37.10
N GLY A 57 -27.28 23.48 -37.00
CA GLY A 57 -27.65 22.32 -37.83
C GLY A 57 -28.18 21.06 -37.16
N ASN A 58 -29.43 21.10 -36.68
CA ASN A 58 -30.34 19.94 -36.68
C ASN A 58 -31.12 20.01 -38.02
N PRO A 59 -31.60 18.90 -38.67
CA PRO A 59 -32.78 18.20 -38.15
C PRO A 59 -32.95 16.71 -38.58
N LYS A 60 -33.66 15.91 -37.77
CA LYS A 60 -34.98 15.31 -38.10
C LYS A 60 -35.28 14.01 -37.33
N TRP A 61 -36.48 14.04 -36.76
CA TRP A 61 -37.28 12.95 -36.21
C TRP A 61 -37.83 12.01 -37.28
N ARG A 62 -38.03 10.72 -36.95
CA ARG A 62 -39.27 9.95 -37.21
C ARG A 62 -39.43 8.77 -36.23
N HIS A 63 -40.66 8.64 -35.73
CA HIS A 63 -41.24 7.51 -35.00
C HIS A 63 -41.48 6.29 -35.92
N ASN A 64 -41.41 5.07 -35.37
CA ASN A 64 -42.57 4.17 -35.31
C ASN A 64 -42.33 2.93 -34.42
N SER A 65 -43.38 2.60 -33.68
CA SER A 65 -43.56 1.49 -32.74
C SER A 65 -43.84 0.16 -33.46
N MET A 66 -43.44 -0.97 -32.86
CA MET A 66 -44.32 -2.12 -32.56
C MET A 66 -43.54 -3.29 -31.94
N MET A 67 -44.16 -3.89 -30.91
CA MET A 67 -43.74 -5.11 -30.18
C MET A 67 -43.74 -6.35 -31.11
N PRO A 68 -43.06 -7.44 -30.69
CA PRO A 68 -43.85 -8.53 -30.13
C PRO A 68 -43.31 -9.11 -28.82
N THR A 69 -44.25 -9.75 -28.15
CA THR A 69 -44.27 -10.45 -26.87
C THR A 69 -43.32 -11.65 -26.77
N GLY A 70 -42.83 -11.88 -25.55
CA GLY A 70 -42.77 -13.22 -24.96
C GLY A 70 -41.45 -13.98 -25.07
N SER A 71 -40.60 -13.85 -24.05
CA SER A 71 -39.82 -14.96 -23.49
C SER A 71 -39.05 -14.46 -22.28
N THR A 72 -39.39 -15.00 -21.11
CA THR A 72 -38.65 -14.87 -19.85
C THR A 72 -37.22 -15.36 -19.99
N PRO A 73 -36.21 -14.60 -19.53
CA PRO A 73 -34.95 -15.20 -19.13
C PRO A 73 -34.82 -15.13 -17.60
N VAL A 74 -34.77 -16.32 -17.00
CA VAL A 74 -34.16 -16.55 -15.70
C VAL A 74 -32.70 -16.09 -15.81
N VAL A 75 -32.30 -15.05 -15.08
CA VAL A 75 -30.88 -14.66 -14.99
C VAL A 75 -30.49 -14.46 -13.53
N ALA A 76 -29.53 -15.30 -13.17
CA ALA A 76 -28.81 -15.52 -11.93
C ALA A 76 -28.63 -14.34 -10.96
N GLN A 77 -28.81 -14.66 -9.67
CA GLN A 77 -28.35 -13.90 -8.52
C GLN A 77 -26.82 -13.73 -8.52
N PRO A 78 -26.27 -12.59 -8.05
CA PRO A 78 -24.83 -12.42 -7.89
C PRO A 78 -24.36 -13.13 -6.62
N ALA A 79 -24.07 -14.42 -6.74
CA ALA A 79 -23.34 -15.18 -5.75
C ALA A 79 -22.10 -15.79 -6.44
N GLN A 80 -20.96 -15.73 -5.73
CA GLN A 80 -19.67 -16.33 -6.09
C GLN A 80 -18.74 -15.50 -6.98
N LEU A 81 -18.07 -14.52 -6.35
CA LEU A 81 -16.70 -14.13 -6.75
C LEU A 81 -15.72 -14.39 -5.60
N GLY A 82 -15.77 -15.60 -5.04
CA GLY A 82 -14.69 -16.19 -4.26
C GLY A 82 -14.10 -17.36 -5.05
N ARG A 83 -13.15 -17.08 -5.95
CA ARG A 83 -12.34 -18.07 -6.69
C ARG A 83 -10.94 -17.42 -6.82
N LEU A 84 -9.82 -17.96 -6.36
CA LEU A 84 -9.39 -19.35 -6.17
C LEU A 84 -8.58 -19.50 -4.88
N LEU A 85 -9.04 -20.36 -3.97
CA LEU A 85 -8.18 -21.09 -3.03
C LEU A 85 -8.38 -22.56 -3.34
N GLY A 86 -7.48 -23.13 -4.13
CA GLY A 86 -7.50 -24.56 -4.43
C GLY A 86 -6.97 -24.89 -5.82
N ALA A 87 -5.82 -25.54 -5.84
CA ALA A 87 -5.28 -26.33 -6.94
C ALA A 87 -4.83 -25.56 -8.21
N GLN A 88 -3.59 -25.06 -8.17
CA GLN A 88 -2.66 -25.33 -9.27
C GLN A 88 -1.24 -25.46 -8.70
N ARG A 89 -0.88 -26.72 -8.38
CA ARG A 89 0.51 -27.16 -8.22
C ARG A 89 1.10 -27.34 -9.62
N ASP A 90 1.17 -26.27 -10.39
CA ASP A 90 2.05 -26.23 -11.55
C ASP A 90 3.30 -25.49 -11.08
N LEU A 91 4.44 -26.17 -11.20
CA LEU A 91 5.78 -25.64 -10.97
C LEU A 91 6.02 -24.45 -11.91
N VAL A 92 5.52 -23.28 -11.52
CA VAL A 92 5.94 -22.01 -12.08
C VAL A 92 7.37 -21.81 -11.59
N ASP A 93 8.32 -21.91 -12.51
CA ASP A 93 9.72 -21.59 -12.30
C ASP A 93 9.84 -20.33 -11.43
N VAL A 94 10.59 -20.40 -10.33
CA VAL A 94 10.60 -19.35 -9.29
C VAL A 94 11.04 -18.00 -9.88
N GLU A 95 11.87 -18.04 -10.93
CA GLU A 95 12.15 -16.85 -11.73
C GLU A 95 10.85 -16.25 -12.30
N SER A 96 9.98 -17.04 -12.90
CA SER A 96 8.72 -16.59 -13.51
C SER A 96 7.74 -15.95 -12.52
N ALA A 97 7.69 -16.41 -11.27
CA ALA A 97 6.87 -15.80 -10.22
C ALA A 97 7.39 -14.42 -9.78
N ILE A 98 8.71 -14.27 -9.66
CA ILE A 98 9.38 -12.99 -9.39
C ILE A 98 9.19 -12.02 -10.57
N TRP A 99 9.22 -12.53 -11.81
CA TRP A 99 9.08 -11.73 -13.04
C TRP A 99 7.63 -11.35 -13.38
N ALA A 100 6.65 -12.12 -12.93
CA ALA A 100 5.24 -11.82 -13.16
C ALA A 100 4.83 -10.47 -12.53
N LEU A 101 5.59 -9.95 -11.56
CA LEU A 101 5.25 -8.77 -10.76
C LEU A 101 5.94 -7.48 -11.19
N LEU A 102 6.60 -7.45 -12.36
CA LEU A 102 7.22 -6.23 -12.88
C LEU A 102 6.36 -5.51 -13.95
N PRO A 103 5.89 -4.27 -13.70
CA PRO A 103 5.10 -3.50 -14.67
C PRO A 103 5.83 -3.08 -15.95
N PRO A 104 5.14 -2.76 -17.05
CA PRO A 104 5.69 -1.90 -18.08
C PRO A 104 5.73 -0.44 -17.58
N ARG A 105 6.53 0.41 -18.25
CA ARG A 105 6.56 1.85 -17.97
C ARG A 105 5.13 2.43 -18.08
N PRO A 106 4.68 3.25 -17.11
CA PRO A 106 3.39 3.90 -17.22
C PRO A 106 3.36 4.90 -18.38
N THR A 107 2.20 5.00 -19.02
CA THR A 107 1.92 5.86 -20.18
C THR A 107 0.87 6.95 -19.87
N GLY A 108 0.64 7.26 -18.59
CA GLY A 108 -0.35 8.25 -18.15
C GLY A 108 0.27 9.64 -17.97
N ASP A 109 -0.51 10.68 -18.23
CA ASP A 109 -0.08 12.07 -18.31
C ASP A 109 0.18 12.77 -16.96
N ASP A 110 0.08 12.07 -15.82
CA ASP A 110 0.46 12.59 -14.49
C ASP A 110 0.89 11.42 -13.58
N ALA A 111 2.04 10.81 -13.87
CA ALA A 111 2.52 9.64 -13.14
C ALA A 111 3.38 10.01 -11.92
N PHE A 112 2.80 9.85 -10.73
CA PHE A 112 3.56 9.78 -9.48
C PHE A 112 4.27 8.43 -9.38
N MET A 113 5.54 8.44 -9.00
CA MET A 113 6.33 7.22 -8.87
C MET A 113 6.82 7.01 -7.45
N THR A 114 6.65 5.80 -6.98
CA THR A 114 7.25 5.30 -5.74
C THR A 114 7.96 4.01 -6.09
N LEU A 115 9.25 3.88 -5.83
CA LEU A 115 9.91 2.59 -5.87
C LEU A 115 9.72 1.87 -4.53
N ILE A 116 8.98 0.77 -4.56
CA ILE A 116 8.73 -0.12 -3.43
C ILE A 116 9.57 -1.37 -3.63
N GLY A 117 10.41 -1.72 -2.67
CA GLY A 117 11.12 -2.99 -2.59
C GLY A 117 10.56 -3.85 -1.46
N THR A 118 10.11 -5.06 -1.76
CA THR A 118 9.52 -5.96 -0.77
C THR A 118 10.27 -7.28 -0.71
N LEU A 119 10.55 -7.77 0.50
CA LEU A 119 11.12 -9.08 0.78
C LEU A 119 10.16 -9.86 1.69
N ALA A 120 9.65 -11.00 1.20
CA ALA A 120 8.94 -11.97 2.02
C ALA A 120 9.78 -13.24 2.19
N SER A 121 9.92 -13.73 3.42
CA SER A 121 10.67 -14.95 3.74
C SER A 121 9.96 -15.76 4.84
N SER A 122 10.48 -16.94 5.18
CA SER A 122 9.90 -17.79 6.22
C SER A 122 9.99 -17.23 7.65
N SER A 123 10.84 -16.22 7.90
CA SER A 123 11.04 -15.64 9.24
C SER A 123 10.72 -14.15 9.34
N VAL A 124 10.77 -13.41 8.24
CA VAL A 124 10.56 -11.96 8.22
C VAL A 124 9.93 -11.49 6.92
N VAL A 125 9.11 -10.44 7.04
CA VAL A 125 8.63 -9.61 5.94
C VAL A 125 9.24 -8.21 6.07
N VAL A 126 9.74 -7.67 4.97
CA VAL A 126 10.33 -6.33 4.88
C VAL A 126 9.70 -5.59 3.70
N GLN A 127 9.34 -4.33 3.91
CA GLN A 127 8.95 -3.42 2.85
C GLN A 127 9.75 -2.12 3.00
N VAL A 128 10.38 -1.70 1.90
CA VAL A 128 11.12 -0.46 1.79
C VAL A 128 10.45 0.35 0.68
N SER A 129 10.12 1.61 0.93
CA SER A 129 9.59 2.50 -0.11
C SER A 129 10.35 3.81 -0.09
N ASP A 130 10.58 4.41 -1.26
CA ASP A 130 10.92 5.83 -1.27
C ASP A 130 9.77 6.69 -0.72
N ARG A 131 10.07 7.97 -0.45
CA ARG A 131 9.13 8.94 0.12
C ARG A 131 8.87 10.14 -0.78
N ARG A 132 9.31 10.10 -2.04
CA ARG A 132 9.24 11.23 -2.97
C ARG A 132 7.91 11.37 -3.67
N ILE A 133 7.31 12.54 -3.65
CA ILE A 133 6.18 12.90 -4.50
C ILE A 133 6.69 13.82 -5.60
N SER A 134 6.68 13.30 -6.82
CA SER A 134 6.95 14.07 -8.03
C SER A 134 5.77 13.99 -8.99
N LEU A 135 5.41 15.11 -9.61
CA LEU A 135 4.45 15.16 -10.71
C LEU A 135 5.22 15.10 -12.03
N LEU A 136 4.87 14.17 -12.91
CA LEU A 136 5.35 14.12 -14.28
C LEU A 136 4.32 14.81 -15.18
N HIS A 137 4.64 15.99 -15.68
CA HIS A 137 3.75 16.76 -16.55
C HIS A 137 3.71 16.17 -17.97
N SER A 138 2.66 16.49 -18.71
CA SER A 138 2.47 16.06 -20.12
C SER A 138 3.59 16.48 -21.08
N ASP A 139 4.34 17.55 -20.78
CA ASP A 139 5.50 18.00 -21.54
C ASP A 139 6.79 17.22 -21.20
N GLY A 140 6.68 16.23 -20.29
CA GLY A 140 7.78 15.42 -19.78
C GLY A 140 8.59 16.09 -18.66
N SER A 141 8.23 17.31 -18.25
CA SER A 141 8.88 17.96 -17.12
C SER A 141 8.47 17.29 -15.79
N ILE A 142 9.37 17.35 -14.81
CA ILE A 142 9.16 16.74 -13.50
C ILE A 142 9.17 17.84 -12.46
N GLU A 143 8.07 17.96 -11.73
CA GLU A 143 7.93 18.85 -10.58
C GLU A 143 8.08 18.03 -9.29
N LEU A 144 9.07 18.37 -8.47
CA LEU A 144 9.19 17.82 -7.13
C LEU A 144 8.22 18.55 -6.19
N ARG A 145 7.32 17.82 -5.53
CA ARG A 145 6.37 18.38 -4.56
C ARG A 145 6.78 18.15 -3.12
N ASP A 146 7.24 16.94 -2.80
CA ASP A 146 7.69 16.54 -1.47
C ASP A 146 8.72 15.41 -1.57
N ASP A 147 9.62 15.29 -0.61
CA ASP A 147 10.59 14.18 -0.50
C ASP A 147 10.40 13.34 0.78
N LEU A 148 9.44 13.71 1.64
CA LEU A 148 9.21 13.12 2.95
C LEU A 148 7.79 12.56 3.13
N THR A 149 7.01 12.40 2.06
CA THR A 149 5.64 11.88 2.16
C THR A 149 5.62 10.43 2.63
N ASN A 150 4.72 10.11 3.56
CA ASN A 150 4.47 8.73 3.94
C ASN A 150 3.71 7.99 2.82
N LYS A 151 4.19 6.80 2.46
CA LYS A 151 3.55 5.94 1.47
C LYS A 151 3.26 4.54 1.99
N ALA A 152 3.47 4.32 3.28
CA ALA A 152 3.34 3.02 3.92
C ALA A 152 2.13 2.99 4.88
N VAL A 153 1.44 1.85 4.88
CA VAL A 153 0.34 1.54 5.80
C VAL A 153 0.65 0.22 6.51
N LEU A 154 0.61 0.20 7.83
CA LEU A 154 0.79 -1.01 8.65
C LEU A 154 -0.57 -1.49 9.18
N TYR A 155 -0.96 -2.72 8.87
CA TYR A 155 -2.23 -3.32 9.27
C TYR A 155 -2.03 -4.41 10.32
N GLU A 156 -2.55 -4.20 11.53
CA GLU A 156 -2.72 -5.18 12.62
C GLU A 156 -1.49 -6.08 12.95
N ASN A 157 -0.26 -5.57 12.86
CA ASN A 157 0.97 -6.39 12.99
C ASN A 157 1.04 -7.59 12.02
N ARG A 158 0.25 -7.55 10.95
CA ARG A 158 0.09 -8.66 10.01
C ARG A 158 0.60 -8.32 8.63
N ALA A 159 0.37 -7.11 8.16
CA ALA A 159 0.75 -6.72 6.82
C ALA A 159 1.22 -5.28 6.74
N THR A 160 2.11 -5.01 5.79
CA THR A 160 2.48 -3.68 5.35
C THR A 160 2.05 -3.50 3.91
N LEU A 161 1.50 -2.33 3.61
CA LEU A 161 1.07 -1.91 2.30
C LEU A 161 1.88 -0.67 1.91
N ALA A 162 2.26 -0.57 0.65
CA ALA A 162 2.79 0.66 0.07
C ALA A 162 2.20 0.87 -1.33
N PHE A 163 2.16 2.11 -1.80
CA PHE A 163 1.54 2.43 -3.09
C PHE A 163 2.46 3.21 -4.04
N THR A 164 2.19 3.04 -5.33
CA THR A 164 2.73 3.84 -6.43
C THR A 164 1.58 4.28 -7.35
N GLY A 165 1.77 5.39 -8.06
CA GLY A 165 0.68 6.11 -8.70
C GLY A 165 0.24 7.27 -7.81
N LEU A 166 -0.98 7.76 -8.02
CA LEU A 166 -1.50 8.99 -7.41
C LEU A 166 -1.18 9.14 -5.91
N ALA A 167 -0.65 10.29 -5.53
CA ALA A 167 -0.33 10.64 -4.14
C ALA A 167 -1.60 10.89 -3.31
N GLU A 168 -2.64 11.41 -3.96
CA GLU A 168 -3.91 11.76 -3.35
C GLU A 168 -5.09 11.10 -4.09
N LEU A 169 -6.06 10.64 -3.33
CA LEU A 169 -7.32 10.07 -3.80
C LEU A 169 -8.47 10.76 -3.08
N GLU A 170 -9.43 11.31 -3.82
CA GLU A 170 -10.60 12.01 -3.25
C GLU A 170 -10.24 13.17 -2.30
N ASN A 171 -9.13 13.87 -2.58
CA ASN A 171 -8.55 14.96 -1.76
C ASN A 171 -7.98 14.52 -0.40
N GLU A 172 -7.69 13.23 -0.24
CA GLU A 172 -6.96 12.70 0.91
C GLU A 172 -5.63 12.08 0.45
N THR A 173 -4.63 12.07 1.31
CA THR A 173 -3.40 11.32 1.03
C THR A 173 -3.74 9.84 0.88
N THR A 174 -3.12 9.17 -0.08
CA THR A 174 -3.48 7.79 -0.45
C THR A 174 -3.28 6.80 0.70
N ASP A 175 -2.30 7.00 1.57
CA ASP A 175 -2.11 6.18 2.76
C ASP A 175 -3.31 6.26 3.72
N LEU A 176 -3.87 7.46 3.94
CA LEU A 176 -5.09 7.66 4.72
C LEU A 176 -6.31 7.06 4.02
N TRP A 177 -6.44 7.27 2.71
CA TRP A 177 -7.52 6.70 1.91
C TRP A 177 -7.53 5.17 2.06
N ILE A 178 -6.37 4.52 1.92
CA ILE A 178 -6.19 3.07 2.12
C ILE A 178 -6.56 2.68 3.55
N ALA A 179 -6.03 3.40 4.54
CA ALA A 179 -6.23 3.09 5.95
C ALA A 179 -7.71 3.12 6.35
N GLN A 180 -8.50 4.07 5.83
CA GLN A 180 -9.95 4.15 6.05
C GLN A 180 -10.70 2.92 5.52
N ARG A 181 -10.32 2.42 4.33
CA ARG A 181 -10.97 1.24 3.75
C ARG A 181 -10.61 -0.01 4.54
N LEU A 182 -9.36 -0.15 4.99
CA LEU A 182 -8.95 -1.27 5.85
C LEU A 182 -9.63 -1.21 7.23
N ALA A 183 -9.67 -0.04 7.86
CA ALA A 183 -10.27 0.15 9.20
C ALA A 183 -11.79 -0.11 9.21
N SER A 184 -12.46 0.09 8.08
CA SER A 184 -13.90 -0.18 7.95
C SER A 184 -14.26 -1.64 7.67
N THR A 185 -13.27 -2.54 7.63
CA THR A 185 -13.47 -3.96 7.31
C THR A 185 -12.97 -4.87 8.44
N PRO A 186 -13.60 -6.04 8.65
CA PRO A 186 -13.28 -6.90 9.79
C PRO A 186 -11.97 -7.68 9.60
N ASN A 187 -11.47 -7.82 8.38
CA ASN A 187 -10.24 -8.54 8.09
C ASN A 187 -9.57 -8.03 6.81
N LEU A 188 -8.30 -8.40 6.60
CA LEU A 188 -7.52 -7.91 5.48
C LEU A 188 -8.08 -8.29 4.10
N ASN A 189 -8.66 -9.49 3.92
CA ASN A 189 -9.18 -9.90 2.61
C ASN A 189 -10.38 -9.03 2.23
N ASP A 190 -11.32 -8.83 3.16
CA ASP A 190 -12.46 -7.94 2.97
C ASP A 190 -11.98 -6.50 2.70
N GLY A 191 -10.89 -6.08 3.36
CA GLY A 191 -10.21 -4.82 3.12
C GLY A 191 -9.67 -4.69 1.69
N LEU A 192 -8.99 -5.73 1.18
CA LEU A 192 -8.48 -5.77 -0.20
C LEU A 192 -9.61 -5.78 -1.24
N GLU A 193 -10.70 -6.52 -0.98
CA GLU A 193 -11.90 -6.51 -1.83
C GLU A 193 -12.53 -5.12 -1.86
N LYS A 194 -12.66 -4.46 -0.70
CA LYS A 194 -13.16 -3.09 -0.60
C LYS A 194 -12.26 -2.10 -1.33
N LEU A 195 -10.94 -2.16 -1.13
CA LEU A 195 -9.97 -1.32 -1.84
C LEU A 195 -10.13 -1.48 -3.36
N THR A 196 -10.23 -2.72 -3.84
CA THR A 196 -10.36 -3.01 -5.28
C THR A 196 -11.66 -2.44 -5.85
N SER A 197 -12.79 -2.63 -5.16
CA SER A 197 -14.10 -2.11 -5.58
C SER A 197 -14.14 -0.58 -5.58
N ASP A 198 -13.64 0.04 -4.51
CA ASP A 198 -13.64 1.50 -4.35
C ASP A 198 -12.68 2.16 -5.37
N LEU A 199 -11.48 1.59 -5.58
CA LEU A 199 -10.54 2.06 -6.61
C LEU A 199 -11.13 1.92 -8.01
N THR A 200 -11.76 0.80 -8.32
CA THR A 200 -12.45 0.60 -9.61
C THR A 200 -13.53 1.66 -9.83
N THR A 201 -14.33 1.94 -8.81
CA THR A 201 -15.37 2.98 -8.87
C THR A 201 -14.76 4.37 -9.08
N LEU A 202 -13.66 4.66 -8.38
CA LEU A 202 -12.96 5.93 -8.44
C LEU A 202 -12.31 6.18 -9.81
N PHE A 203 -11.59 5.20 -10.34
CA PHE A 203 -10.83 5.30 -11.58
C PHE A 203 -11.69 5.28 -12.86
N ARG A 204 -12.99 4.97 -12.73
CA ARG A 204 -13.96 5.22 -13.80
C ARG A 204 -14.24 6.72 -13.99
N ARG A 205 -14.01 7.57 -12.99
CA ARG A 205 -14.26 9.02 -13.03
C ARG A 205 -13.14 9.74 -13.80
N ARG A 206 -13.48 10.85 -14.48
CA ARG A 206 -12.55 11.55 -15.40
C ARG A 206 -11.18 11.96 -14.81
N PRO A 207 -11.03 12.47 -13.58
CA PRO A 207 -9.70 12.89 -13.09
C PRO A 207 -8.75 11.72 -12.81
N TYR A 208 -9.27 10.50 -12.64
CA TYR A 208 -8.49 9.30 -12.32
C TYR A 208 -8.35 8.35 -13.50
N ARG A 209 -9.21 8.48 -14.51
CA ARG A 209 -9.25 7.58 -15.67
C ARG A 209 -7.93 7.67 -16.44
N GLY A 210 -7.34 6.51 -16.71
CA GLY A 210 -6.08 6.41 -17.45
C GLY A 210 -4.83 6.57 -16.57
N GLN A 211 -5.00 6.83 -15.27
CA GLN A 211 -3.88 6.95 -14.35
C GLN A 211 -3.44 5.57 -13.84
N PRO A 212 -2.13 5.28 -13.79
CA PRO A 212 -1.62 4.05 -13.20
C PRO A 212 -1.71 4.13 -11.67
N HIS A 213 -2.14 3.06 -11.04
CA HIS A 213 -2.10 2.97 -9.59
C HIS A 213 -1.92 1.53 -9.14
N SER A 214 -1.11 1.32 -8.11
CA SER A 214 -0.83 0.00 -7.57
C SER A 214 -0.55 0.08 -6.09
N ILE A 215 -1.09 -0.88 -5.34
CA ILE A 215 -0.84 -1.09 -3.92
C ILE A 215 -0.14 -2.44 -3.78
N VAL A 216 1.10 -2.43 -3.31
CA VAL A 216 1.87 -3.63 -2.97
C VAL A 216 1.62 -3.96 -1.52
N ILE A 217 1.16 -5.19 -1.26
CA ILE A 217 0.96 -5.68 0.09
C ILE A 217 1.88 -6.85 0.38
N THR A 218 2.41 -6.91 1.59
CA THR A 218 3.13 -8.08 2.08
C THR A 218 2.90 -8.27 3.55
N GLY A 219 2.90 -9.51 4.00
CA GLY A 219 2.58 -9.80 5.39
C GLY A 219 2.53 -11.27 5.69
N TRP A 220 1.81 -11.59 6.74
CA TRP A 220 1.63 -12.92 7.29
C TRP A 220 0.17 -13.32 7.25
N LYS A 221 -0.12 -14.49 6.70
CA LYS A 221 -1.45 -15.10 6.71
C LYS A 221 -1.43 -16.32 7.60
N ARG A 222 -2.38 -16.40 8.53
CA ARG A 222 -2.62 -17.59 9.35
C ARG A 222 -3.86 -18.29 8.82
N ASN A 223 -3.68 -19.48 8.23
CA ASN A 223 -4.76 -20.28 7.65
C ASN A 223 -5.28 -21.37 8.61
N GLY A 224 -4.88 -21.36 9.90
CA GLY A 224 -5.21 -22.39 10.87
C GLY A 224 -4.35 -22.30 12.14
N PRO A 225 -4.19 -23.40 12.90
CA PRO A 225 -3.32 -23.45 14.07
C PRO A 225 -1.83 -23.37 13.71
N ASP A 226 -1.49 -23.61 12.45
CA ASP A 226 -0.12 -23.61 11.95
C ASP A 226 0.55 -22.23 12.01
N GLU A 227 1.87 -22.24 11.92
CA GLU A 227 2.67 -21.02 11.87
C GLU A 227 2.25 -20.12 10.69
N PRO A 228 2.27 -18.78 10.86
CA PRO A 228 1.89 -17.86 9.79
C PRO A 228 2.78 -18.06 8.56
N THR A 229 2.16 -18.07 7.39
CA THR A 229 2.84 -18.12 6.10
C THR A 229 3.00 -16.69 5.58
N ALA A 230 4.22 -16.32 5.16
CA ALA A 230 4.45 -15.03 4.54
C ALA A 230 3.74 -14.96 3.18
N PHE A 231 3.35 -13.77 2.76
CA PHE A 231 2.75 -13.54 1.46
C PHE A 231 3.17 -12.20 0.86
N SER A 232 3.03 -12.09 -0.45
CA SER A 232 3.09 -10.86 -1.21
C SER A 232 1.86 -10.77 -2.11
N GLY A 233 1.34 -9.58 -2.31
CA GLY A 233 0.16 -9.34 -3.13
C GLY A 233 0.20 -7.98 -3.78
N LEU A 234 -0.74 -7.79 -4.69
CA LEU A 234 -0.85 -6.57 -5.49
C LEU A 234 -2.34 -6.28 -5.70
N VAL A 235 -2.72 -5.01 -5.57
CA VAL A 235 -3.96 -4.44 -6.10
C VAL A 235 -3.54 -3.45 -7.18
N SER A 236 -3.98 -3.62 -8.42
CA SER A 236 -3.51 -2.79 -9.54
C SER A 236 -4.49 -2.73 -10.71
N ASN A 237 -4.53 -1.58 -11.38
CA ASN A 237 -5.20 -1.42 -12.67
C ASN A 237 -4.29 -1.62 -13.88
N GLN A 238 -3.04 -2.00 -13.65
CA GLN A 238 -2.07 -2.33 -14.69
C GLN A 238 -1.67 -3.81 -14.66
N PHE A 239 -2.27 -4.60 -13.78
CA PHE A 239 -2.03 -6.03 -13.69
C PHE A 239 -3.32 -6.81 -13.96
N GLU A 240 -3.20 -7.95 -14.62
CA GLU A 240 -4.31 -8.90 -14.83
C GLU A 240 -3.86 -10.30 -14.43
N ILE A 241 -4.66 -10.95 -13.58
CA ILE A 241 -4.38 -12.30 -13.10
C ILE A 241 -4.30 -13.26 -14.30
N GLY A 242 -3.25 -14.06 -14.35
CA GLY A 242 -3.00 -15.03 -15.43
C GLY A 242 -2.45 -14.43 -16.73
N LYS A 243 -2.53 -13.12 -16.94
CA LYS A 243 -1.93 -12.44 -18.11
C LYS A 243 -0.71 -11.57 -17.77
N GLY A 244 -0.55 -11.21 -16.50
CA GLY A 244 0.55 -10.35 -16.05
C GLY A 244 0.24 -8.87 -16.27
N TRP A 245 1.27 -8.07 -16.48
CA TRP A 245 1.10 -6.63 -16.61
C TRP A 245 0.62 -6.18 -17.98
N ARG A 246 -0.27 -5.19 -17.98
CA ARG A 246 -0.86 -4.56 -19.17
C ARG A 246 -0.02 -3.37 -19.61
N HIS A 247 0.13 -3.20 -20.92
CA HIS A 247 0.75 -2.00 -21.51
C HIS A 247 -0.06 -0.72 -21.27
N THR A 248 -1.37 -0.86 -21.05
CA THR A 248 -2.30 0.24 -20.82
C THR A 248 -3.01 0.07 -19.48
N THR A 249 -3.29 1.18 -18.81
CA THR A 249 -4.10 1.19 -17.58
C THR A 249 -5.56 0.83 -17.86
N SER A 250 -6.15 0.03 -16.98
CA SER A 250 -7.58 -0.26 -16.94
C SER A 250 -8.30 0.72 -16.00
N THR A 251 -9.63 0.84 -16.12
CA THR A 251 -10.47 1.44 -15.07
C THR A 251 -10.85 0.43 -13.98
N GLU A 252 -10.63 -0.86 -14.26
CA GLU A 252 -10.87 -1.96 -13.33
C GLU A 252 -9.58 -2.33 -12.63
N PHE A 253 -9.67 -2.56 -11.32
CA PHE A 253 -8.58 -3.09 -10.53
C PHE A 253 -8.80 -4.59 -10.31
N ASP A 254 -7.71 -5.34 -10.43
CA ASP A 254 -7.64 -6.73 -9.98
C ASP A 254 -6.72 -6.81 -8.77
N TRP A 255 -6.92 -7.83 -7.94
CA TRP A 255 -6.00 -8.13 -6.84
C TRP A 255 -5.70 -9.61 -6.73
N PHE A 256 -4.47 -9.92 -6.33
CA PHE A 256 -4.08 -11.28 -5.99
C PHE A 256 -3.12 -11.28 -4.81
N VAL A 257 -3.02 -12.44 -4.16
CA VAL A 257 -2.05 -12.71 -3.10
C VAL A 257 -1.36 -14.02 -3.41
N GLN A 258 -0.03 -14.00 -3.36
CA GLN A 258 0.84 -15.15 -3.51
C GLN A 258 1.49 -15.47 -2.16
N MET A 259 1.33 -16.72 -1.71
CA MET A 259 2.06 -17.21 -0.54
C MET A 259 3.55 -17.36 -0.88
N ALA A 260 4.41 -16.92 0.03
CA ALA A 260 5.84 -17.15 -0.07
C ALA A 260 6.13 -18.66 0.04
N GLN A 261 7.09 -19.14 -0.73
CA GLN A 261 7.62 -20.49 -0.56
C GLN A 261 8.65 -20.47 0.57
N GLU A 262 8.68 -21.54 1.39
CA GLU A 262 9.51 -21.58 2.61
C GLU A 262 11.01 -21.32 2.33
N ASP A 263 11.48 -21.77 1.17
CA ASP A 263 12.91 -21.81 0.85
C ASP A 263 13.43 -20.61 0.07
N LEU A 264 12.57 -19.73 -0.45
CA LEU A 264 13.03 -18.64 -1.31
C LEU A 264 12.44 -17.28 -0.91
N PRO A 265 13.28 -16.24 -0.81
CA PRO A 265 12.78 -14.89 -0.61
C PRO A 265 11.97 -14.47 -1.85
N THR A 266 10.82 -13.85 -1.65
CA THR A 266 10.11 -13.18 -2.75
C THR A 266 10.53 -11.72 -2.77
N LEU A 267 11.12 -11.26 -3.88
CA LEU A 267 11.50 -9.86 -4.09
C LEU A 267 10.54 -9.22 -5.10
N VAL A 268 9.86 -8.15 -4.71
CA VAL A 268 8.94 -7.41 -5.58
C VAL A 268 9.38 -5.96 -5.66
N PHE A 269 9.44 -5.42 -6.88
CA PHE A 269 9.58 -4.00 -7.14
C PHE A 269 8.36 -3.43 -7.87
N ALA A 270 7.85 -2.31 -7.39
CA ALA A 270 6.82 -1.54 -8.08
C ALA A 270 7.17 -0.05 -8.06
N PRO A 271 7.08 0.67 -9.21
CA PRO A 271 6.94 0.15 -10.56
C PRO A 271 8.26 -0.46 -11.08
N ASP A 272 8.31 -1.02 -12.31
CA ASP A 272 9.50 -1.61 -12.93
C ASP A 272 10.51 -0.53 -13.36
N LEU A 273 11.10 0.11 -12.37
CA LEU A 273 12.22 1.03 -12.56
C LEU A 273 13.56 0.33 -12.41
N VAL A 274 13.54 -0.88 -11.84
CA VAL A 274 14.73 -1.69 -11.60
C VAL A 274 15.07 -2.48 -12.86
N PRO A 275 16.21 -2.22 -13.52
CA PRO A 275 16.59 -3.03 -14.67
C PRO A 275 16.66 -4.51 -14.28
N ARG A 276 16.14 -5.42 -15.12
CA ARG A 276 16.12 -6.88 -14.85
C ARG A 276 17.46 -7.44 -14.37
N ARG A 277 18.57 -6.94 -14.93
CA ARG A 277 19.93 -7.34 -14.52
C ARG A 277 20.24 -6.93 -13.08
N ALA A 278 19.82 -5.73 -12.68
CA ALA A 278 20.00 -5.21 -11.33
C ALA A 278 19.12 -5.97 -10.33
N ALA A 279 17.84 -6.19 -10.66
CA ALA A 279 16.93 -7.04 -9.89
C ALA A 279 17.48 -8.47 -9.70
N ARG A 280 17.98 -9.11 -10.76
CA ARG A 280 18.65 -10.43 -10.66
C ARG A 280 19.87 -10.40 -9.75
N THR A 281 20.66 -9.33 -9.82
CA THR A 281 21.87 -9.19 -9.01
C THR A 281 21.52 -9.04 -7.55
N LEU A 282 20.55 -8.17 -7.22
CA LEU A 282 20.02 -8.00 -5.87
C LEU A 282 19.43 -9.31 -5.34
N TYR A 283 18.62 -10.01 -6.14
CA TYR A 283 18.06 -11.31 -5.76
C TYR A 283 19.15 -12.33 -5.38
N ARG A 284 20.21 -12.45 -6.19
CA ARG A 284 21.36 -13.32 -5.87
C ARG A 284 22.09 -12.89 -4.60
N LYS A 285 22.22 -11.59 -4.34
CA LYS A 285 22.79 -11.08 -3.08
C LYS A 285 21.92 -11.49 -1.88
N LEU A 286 20.60 -11.35 -2.00
CA LEU A 286 19.64 -11.77 -0.96
C LEU A 286 19.67 -13.28 -0.71
N LEU A 287 19.78 -14.11 -1.74
CA LEU A 287 19.95 -15.56 -1.60
C LEU A 287 21.24 -15.90 -0.83
N ARG A 288 22.35 -15.21 -1.12
CA ARG A 288 23.60 -15.37 -0.37
C ARG A 288 23.45 -14.99 1.09
N VAL A 289 22.76 -13.88 1.39
CA VAL A 289 22.46 -13.48 2.77
C VAL A 289 21.62 -14.54 3.46
N LYS A 290 20.55 -15.04 2.82
CA LYS A 290 19.71 -16.11 3.38
C LYS A 290 20.50 -17.38 3.68
N SER A 291 21.38 -17.81 2.76
CA SER A 291 22.17 -19.04 2.91
C SER A 291 23.11 -19.05 4.12
N ARG A 292 23.41 -17.87 4.69
CA ARG A 292 24.27 -17.70 5.87
C ARG A 292 23.48 -17.41 7.15
N GLY A 293 22.16 -17.58 7.12
CA GLY A 293 21.24 -17.03 8.11
C GLY A 293 20.85 -15.60 7.73
N LEU A 294 19.56 -15.39 7.47
CA LEU A 294 19.04 -14.11 7.00
C LEU A 294 19.25 -13.01 8.04
N ASN A 295 20.26 -12.17 7.83
CA ASN A 295 20.43 -10.94 8.58
C ASN A 295 19.50 -9.86 7.98
N VAL A 296 18.47 -9.48 8.75
CA VAL A 296 17.42 -8.56 8.29
C VAL A 296 17.97 -7.17 7.97
N ALA A 297 18.90 -6.66 8.78
CA ALA A 297 19.52 -5.35 8.54
C ALA A 297 20.31 -5.34 7.22
N ASN A 298 21.07 -6.41 6.93
CA ASN A 298 21.77 -6.54 5.65
C ASN A 298 20.79 -6.64 4.47
N ALA A 299 19.67 -7.35 4.63
CA ALA A 299 18.64 -7.44 3.60
C ALA A 299 18.00 -6.08 3.31
N VAL A 300 17.67 -5.30 4.36
CA VAL A 300 17.18 -3.92 4.22
C VAL A 300 18.21 -3.06 3.51
N GLY A 301 19.49 -3.11 3.93
CA GLY A 301 20.56 -2.34 3.32
C GLY A 301 20.69 -2.62 1.82
N LEU A 302 20.66 -3.90 1.42
CA LEU A 302 20.70 -4.28 0.02
C LEU A 302 19.52 -3.73 -0.81
N ILE A 303 18.31 -3.70 -0.26
CA ILE A 303 17.13 -3.15 -0.95
C ILE A 303 17.23 -1.61 -1.00
N ALA A 304 17.61 -0.97 0.11
CA ALA A 304 17.75 0.47 0.21
C ALA A 304 18.83 1.02 -0.73
N ASP A 305 19.98 0.34 -0.83
CA ASP A 305 21.06 0.70 -1.74
C ASP A 305 20.62 0.62 -3.20
N GLU A 306 19.82 -0.37 -3.56
CA GLU A 306 19.27 -0.50 -4.91
C GLU A 306 18.29 0.64 -5.24
N ILE A 307 17.40 0.98 -4.30
CA ILE A 307 16.47 2.12 -4.48
C ILE A 307 17.25 3.44 -4.64
N ARG A 308 18.26 3.66 -3.79
CA ARG A 308 19.10 4.87 -3.83
C ARG A 308 19.93 4.95 -5.11
N SER A 309 20.49 3.83 -5.58
CA SER A 309 21.16 3.74 -6.88
C SER A 309 20.22 4.18 -8.02
N ILE A 310 18.96 3.77 -7.99
CA ILE A 310 17.97 4.20 -8.99
C ILE A 310 17.66 5.69 -8.87
N ALA A 311 17.57 6.22 -7.65
CA ALA A 311 17.35 7.64 -7.40
C ALA A 311 18.47 8.55 -7.95
N GLU A 312 19.69 8.03 -8.17
CA GLU A 312 20.79 8.80 -8.77
C GLU A 312 20.52 9.21 -10.22
N TYR A 313 19.74 8.42 -10.95
CA TYR A 313 19.44 8.67 -12.37
C TYR A 313 17.93 8.75 -12.68
N ARG A 314 17.06 8.63 -11.66
CA ARG A 314 15.62 8.83 -11.76
C ARG A 314 15.17 9.87 -10.75
N SER A 315 14.93 11.09 -11.23
CA SER A 315 14.45 12.21 -10.40
C SER A 315 13.08 11.97 -9.77
N THR A 316 12.29 11.03 -10.28
CA THR A 316 10.99 10.64 -9.71
C THR A 316 11.09 9.70 -8.50
N VAL A 317 12.30 9.21 -8.16
CA VAL A 317 12.55 8.31 -7.03
C VAL A 317 13.31 9.08 -5.94
N GLY A 318 12.86 8.96 -4.70
CA GLY A 318 13.47 9.60 -3.53
C GLY A 318 14.64 8.83 -2.96
N ARG A 319 15.55 9.54 -2.27
CA ARG A 319 16.64 8.93 -1.48
C ARG A 319 16.27 8.70 -0.02
N GLU A 320 15.22 9.40 0.42
CA GLU A 320 14.54 9.25 1.70
C GLU A 320 13.66 8.01 1.66
N LEU A 321 13.91 7.05 2.55
CA LEU A 321 13.21 5.77 2.53
C LEU A 321 12.42 5.54 3.81
N MET A 322 11.27 4.89 3.69
CA MET A 322 10.54 4.29 4.80
C MET A 322 10.82 2.80 4.81
N VAL A 323 11.21 2.27 5.96
CA VAL A 323 11.40 0.83 6.18
C VAL A 323 10.35 0.34 7.15
N SER A 324 9.67 -0.75 6.80
CA SER A 324 8.80 -1.53 7.67
C SER A 324 9.27 -2.97 7.73
N VAL A 325 9.43 -3.52 8.93
CA VAL A 325 9.86 -4.89 9.18
C VAL A 325 8.83 -5.57 10.07
N LEU A 326 8.34 -6.72 9.63
CA LEU A 326 7.39 -7.56 10.35
C LEU A 326 8.01 -8.95 10.56
N PRO A 327 8.58 -9.23 11.75
CA PRO A 327 9.02 -10.57 12.10
C PRO A 327 7.83 -11.53 12.20
N ARG A 328 8.04 -12.83 11.94
CA ARG A 328 6.98 -13.83 12.08
C ARG A 328 6.47 -13.95 13.51
N SER A 329 7.36 -13.83 14.50
CA SER A 329 7.03 -13.93 15.93
C SER A 329 6.12 -12.81 16.42
N ALA A 330 6.09 -11.67 15.72
CA ALA A 330 5.19 -10.56 16.03
C ALA A 330 3.72 -10.83 15.68
N VAL A 331 3.44 -11.86 14.88
CA VAL A 331 2.08 -12.15 14.42
C VAL A 331 1.28 -12.79 15.55
N PRO A 332 0.16 -12.17 15.96
CA PRO A 332 -0.70 -12.70 17.01
C PRO A 332 -1.04 -14.19 16.86
N ARG A 333 -0.95 -14.93 17.97
CA ARG A 333 -1.42 -16.32 18.08
C ARG A 333 -2.88 -16.45 18.57
N GLY A 334 -3.48 -15.36 19.07
CA GLY A 334 -4.82 -15.35 19.65
C GLY A 334 -5.76 -14.26 19.10
N PRO A 335 -7.04 -14.27 19.52
CA PRO A 335 -8.09 -13.37 19.02
C PRO A 335 -7.97 -11.94 19.53
N VAL A 336 -7.26 -11.73 20.64
CA VAL A 336 -6.94 -10.41 21.18
C VAL A 336 -5.42 -10.32 21.23
N ALA A 337 -4.85 -9.45 20.40
CA ALA A 337 -3.45 -9.11 20.52
C ALA A 337 -3.29 -7.62 20.72
N GLU A 338 -2.47 -7.30 21.73
CA GLU A 338 -1.86 -5.99 21.81
C GLU A 338 -0.98 -5.80 20.58
N MET A 339 -1.22 -4.71 19.86
CA MET A 339 -0.31 -4.28 18.81
C MET A 339 0.80 -3.47 19.47
N SER A 340 2.01 -4.02 19.47
CA SER A 340 3.21 -3.24 19.71
C SER A 340 3.88 -3.00 18.36
N VAL A 341 4.28 -1.75 18.12
CA VAL A 341 5.11 -1.36 16.98
C VAL A 341 6.17 -0.41 17.52
N MET A 342 7.42 -0.66 17.15
CA MET A 342 8.55 0.14 17.60
C MET A 342 9.08 1.01 16.46
N SER A 343 9.29 2.29 16.74
CA SER A 343 10.10 3.16 15.88
C SER A 343 11.57 2.95 16.22
N GLY A 344 12.40 2.60 15.24
CA GLY A 344 13.86 2.51 15.40
C GLY A 344 14.46 1.15 15.04
N ARG A 345 15.43 0.69 15.86
CA ARG A 345 16.26 -0.49 15.55
C ARG A 345 15.41 -1.74 15.29
N ILE A 346 15.81 -2.52 14.28
CA ILE A 346 15.19 -3.81 13.98
C ILE A 346 15.29 -4.72 15.19
N THR A 347 14.16 -5.30 15.61
CA THR A 347 14.10 -6.32 16.65
C THR A 347 13.56 -7.62 16.06
N PRO A 348 13.90 -8.78 16.65
CA PRO A 348 13.43 -10.06 16.13
C PRO A 348 11.96 -10.35 16.43
N ASP A 349 11.33 -9.65 17.37
CA ASP A 349 10.02 -10.05 17.92
C ASP A 349 8.94 -8.97 17.85
N VAL A 350 9.31 -7.73 17.57
CA VAL A 350 8.37 -6.61 17.47
C VAL A 350 8.42 -6.04 16.06
N PRO A 351 7.28 -5.71 15.42
CA PRO A 351 7.28 -4.98 14.18
C PRO A 351 7.98 -3.64 14.37
N THR A 352 8.88 -3.31 13.47
CA THR A 352 9.66 -2.09 13.54
C THR A 352 9.51 -1.27 12.28
N PHE A 353 9.45 0.04 12.41
CA PHE A 353 9.61 0.95 11.28
C PHE A 353 10.66 2.01 11.59
N TYR A 354 11.28 2.55 10.55
CA TYR A 354 12.16 3.70 10.66
C TYR A 354 12.35 4.35 9.29
N SER A 355 12.63 5.65 9.31
CA SER A 355 13.07 6.39 8.14
C SER A 355 14.59 6.24 7.95
N LEU A 356 15.04 6.01 6.72
CA LEU A 356 16.45 6.08 6.32
C LEU A 356 16.67 7.38 5.57
N THR A 357 17.26 8.37 6.24
CA THR A 357 17.52 9.68 5.66
C THR A 357 18.78 9.69 4.81
N ALA A 358 18.82 10.58 3.82
CA ALA A 358 19.99 10.80 2.97
C ALA A 358 21.06 11.65 3.68
N THR A 359 20.63 12.54 4.59
CA THR A 359 21.48 13.47 5.35
C THR A 359 21.93 12.91 6.70
N GLY A 360 21.27 11.87 7.21
CA GLY A 360 21.52 11.33 8.55
C GLY A 360 20.66 11.96 9.66
N ASP A 361 19.76 12.89 9.34
CA ASP A 361 18.84 13.49 10.31
C ASP A 361 17.86 12.43 10.87
N GLU A 362 17.66 12.42 12.18
CA GLU A 362 16.93 11.36 12.90
C GLU A 362 15.43 11.69 13.11
N VAL A 363 14.77 12.37 12.16
CA VAL A 363 13.30 12.48 12.24
C VAL A 363 12.69 11.20 11.69
N HIS A 364 12.21 10.35 12.60
CA HIS A 364 11.49 9.14 12.23
C HIS A 364 10.03 9.46 11.97
N TYR A 365 9.65 9.45 10.70
CA TYR A 365 8.25 9.41 10.32
C TYR A 365 7.79 7.95 10.31
N GLY A 366 6.57 7.70 10.78
CA GLY A 366 5.98 6.37 10.81
C GLY A 366 4.99 6.12 9.67
N PRO A 367 4.69 4.84 9.39
CA PRO A 367 3.58 4.50 8.52
C PRO A 367 2.25 4.93 9.14
N THR A 368 1.22 5.02 8.32
CA THR A 368 -0.15 5.08 8.82
C THR A 368 -0.53 3.70 9.35
N ILE A 369 -0.95 3.61 10.60
CA ILE A 369 -1.24 2.36 11.30
C ILE A 369 -2.74 2.13 11.36
N VAL A 370 -3.18 0.94 10.97
CA VAL A 370 -4.56 0.47 11.08
C VAL A 370 -4.62 -0.65 12.11
N MET A 371 -5.47 -0.51 13.12
CA MET A 371 -5.67 -1.52 14.16
C MET A 371 -7.09 -1.48 14.71
N ASN A 372 -7.79 -2.63 14.72
CA ASN A 372 -9.09 -2.76 15.39
C ASN A 372 -10.08 -1.66 14.99
N GLY A 373 -10.10 -1.30 13.70
CA GLY A 373 -10.93 -0.22 13.16
C GLY A 373 -10.48 1.20 13.50
N MET A 374 -9.34 1.37 14.18
CA MET A 374 -8.70 2.67 14.43
C MET A 374 -7.60 2.94 13.43
N ILE A 375 -7.36 4.23 13.17
CA ILE A 375 -6.30 4.74 12.32
C ILE A 375 -5.42 5.64 13.16
N VAL A 376 -4.11 5.40 13.16
CA VAL A 376 -3.09 6.25 13.77
C VAL A 376 -2.18 6.73 12.65
N SER A 377 -2.15 8.02 12.39
CA SER A 377 -1.36 8.62 11.31
C SER A 377 -0.55 9.81 11.82
N GLY A 378 0.36 10.32 10.98
CA GLY A 378 1.19 11.47 11.33
C GLY A 378 2.19 11.20 12.45
N PHE A 379 2.57 9.94 12.67
CA PHE A 379 3.58 9.58 13.67
C PHE A 379 4.92 10.24 13.32
N GLN A 380 5.44 11.01 14.27
CA GLN A 380 6.77 11.61 14.21
C GLN A 380 7.48 11.35 15.54
N ALA A 381 8.67 10.78 15.47
CA ALA A 381 9.57 10.66 16.60
C ALA A 381 10.89 11.35 16.27
N ARG A 382 11.44 12.05 17.26
CA ARG A 382 12.76 12.67 17.19
C ARG A 382 13.55 12.20 18.41
N PRO A 383 14.84 11.89 18.27
CA PRO A 383 15.71 11.75 19.43
C PRO A 383 15.66 13.06 20.21
N ILE A 384 15.55 12.92 21.52
CA ILE A 384 15.79 14.03 22.43
C ILE A 384 17.31 14.25 22.35
N ALA A 385 17.74 15.43 21.92
CA ALA A 385 19.15 15.78 21.99
C ALA A 385 19.59 15.71 23.45
N ASP A 386 20.63 14.93 23.74
CA ASP A 386 21.32 15.01 25.03
C ASP A 386 22.08 16.34 25.03
N ASP A 387 21.50 17.36 25.67
CA ASP A 387 22.19 18.63 25.99
C ASP A 387 23.21 18.45 27.13
#